data_AF-A0AB36GWU0-F1
#
_entry.id   AF-A0AB36GWU0-F1
#
_cell.length_a   1.000
_cell.length_b   1.000
_cell.length_c   1.000
_cell.angle_alpha   90.00
_cell.angle_beta   90.00
_cell.angle_gamma   90.00
#
_symmetry.space_group_name_H-M   'P 1'
#
loop_
_entity.id
_entity.type
_entity.pdbx_description
1 polymer ?
#
loop_
_entity_poly.entity_id
_entity_poly.type
_entity_poly.pdbx_seq_one_letter_code
_entity_poly.pdbx_strand_id
1 'polypeptide(L)'
;MTVVIMPSFDSASKIALRFSYHSHIKHWKDTMKHSISRRNVVKGAAWATPMVVASASVPAFASSLCTPGITLDVPTNTTTNGDSVTHTFTAGNIEVMTFTLLGGAGGTYQGNARDGHGGSGALVTGTLDLNPTDEVTFIIAGGGGPYNNTPSTPGKGWADGGSHSEAIMDENEYTKRYKEHSSKSLINELYGPTGGGASAILLNGTPIAIAGGGGGAGARQISRTSWNKEFYGPQPESFKGLKFNTGDMASGGSGGRVGERGGSYQETYLFFPGPALNMNGGLGGGNGQGGAGAPAGSLSDPKSNSAISFEGSQERYLFSQNVAGNAGADATLTKNSQGNNGGQGGAGVVGIGMAITWYRTSDLNQCSILHGSTGGGGYGGGGSASVTTAAGYGADQSYASVTGWVDGNYIEGGYWSPVGSAAFSGAGGGGGSYVDTSRVYDSNITTGSNIGKPGMRVNGAATAVVCRNFTADKKTK
;
A
#
# COMPACT_ATOMS: atom_id res chain seq x y z
N MET A 1 9.54 -23.43 59.92
CA MET A 1 8.83 -24.48 60.70
C MET A 1 7.79 -25.05 59.75
N THR A 2 7.95 -26.15 59.02
CA THR A 2 8.75 -27.38 59.18
C THR A 2 9.57 -27.62 57.89
N VAL A 3 10.77 -28.18 58.06
CA VAL A 3 11.74 -28.49 57.01
C VAL A 3 11.74 -30.00 56.79
N VAL A 4 11.76 -30.46 55.54
CA VAL A 4 12.21 -31.82 55.18
C VAL A 4 13.22 -31.67 54.03
N ILE A 5 14.43 -32.19 54.23
CA ILE A 5 15.59 -32.10 53.33
C ILE A 5 16.14 -33.52 53.07
N MET A 6 16.11 -33.95 51.79
CA MET A 6 17.11 -34.72 50.97
C MET A 6 17.56 -36.15 51.40
N PRO A 7 18.25 -36.99 50.57
CA PRO A 7 19.13 -36.74 49.38
C PRO A 7 18.87 -37.68 48.15
N SER A 8 19.54 -37.65 46.98
CA SER A 8 20.97 -37.49 46.62
C SER A 8 21.15 -37.12 45.12
N PHE A 9 22.05 -36.17 44.77
CA PHE A 9 23.41 -36.32 44.15
C PHE A 9 23.46 -37.19 42.86
N ASP A 10 24.10 -36.85 41.75
CA ASP A 10 24.99 -35.76 41.27
C ASP A 10 25.02 -35.94 39.72
N SER A 11 25.01 -34.95 38.84
CA SER A 11 26.24 -34.38 38.27
C SER A 11 25.90 -33.48 37.06
N ALA A 12 26.69 -32.42 36.91
CA ALA A 12 26.91 -31.61 35.70
C ALA A 12 25.97 -30.42 35.37
N SER A 13 26.36 -29.28 35.97
CA SER A 13 26.64 -27.98 35.31
C SER A 13 25.51 -26.99 34.90
N LYS A 14 25.34 -26.01 35.79
CA LYS A 14 25.21 -24.55 35.59
C LYS A 14 23.94 -23.97 34.95
N ILE A 15 22.96 -23.72 35.82
CA ILE A 15 21.90 -22.72 35.69
C ILE A 15 22.43 -21.35 36.13
N ALA A 16 22.26 -20.32 35.29
CA ALA A 16 22.59 -18.94 35.64
C ALA A 16 21.36 -18.20 36.21
N LEU A 17 21.62 -17.47 37.30
CA LEU A 17 20.68 -16.79 38.19
C LEU A 17 20.03 -15.54 37.56
N ARG A 18 18.71 -15.38 37.73
CA ARG A 18 18.01 -14.10 37.54
C ARG A 18 18.09 -13.27 38.82
N PHE A 19 18.58 -12.04 38.72
CA PHE A 19 18.40 -11.00 39.73
C PHE A 19 17.25 -10.09 39.30
N SER A 20 16.24 -9.94 40.15
CA SER A 20 15.18 -8.94 40.03
C SER A 20 15.39 -7.90 41.13
N TYR A 21 15.50 -6.63 40.75
CA TYR A 21 15.49 -5.51 41.69
C TYR A 21 14.11 -4.84 41.66
N HIS A 22 13.42 -4.90 42.79
CA HIS A 22 12.32 -4.00 43.14
C HIS A 22 12.91 -2.89 44.03
N SER A 23 12.60 -1.63 43.74
CA SER A 23 12.68 -0.58 44.75
C SER A 23 11.41 0.27 44.74
N HIS A 24 10.76 0.29 45.90
CA HIS A 24 9.62 1.12 46.26
C HIS A 24 10.15 2.45 46.83
N ILE A 25 9.68 3.61 46.34
CA ILE A 25 9.64 4.85 47.14
C ILE A 25 8.33 5.59 46.84
N LYS A 26 7.66 6.01 47.93
CA LYS A 26 6.34 6.65 48.01
C LYS A 26 6.50 8.13 48.44
N HIS A 27 5.72 9.01 47.81
CA HIS A 27 5.23 10.35 48.24
C HIS A 27 6.21 11.50 48.59
N TRP A 28 6.00 12.70 48.01
CA TRP A 28 5.23 13.83 48.58
C TRP A 28 5.01 14.96 47.53
N LYS A 29 4.16 15.93 47.88
CA LYS A 29 3.31 16.84 47.07
C LYS A 29 3.88 18.28 46.86
N ASP A 30 3.12 19.04 46.04
CA ASP A 30 3.01 20.52 45.87
C ASP A 30 3.96 21.16 44.84
N THR A 31 3.60 22.13 43.98
CA THR A 31 2.52 23.13 43.93
C THR A 31 2.23 23.58 42.47
N MET A 32 0.98 24.00 42.20
CA MET A 32 0.48 24.59 40.94
C MET A 32 1.23 25.85 40.46
N LYS A 33 1.18 26.15 39.13
CA LYS A 33 0.73 27.47 38.58
C LYS A 33 0.70 27.54 37.03
N HIS A 34 -0.48 27.95 36.51
CA HIS A 34 -0.81 28.59 35.20
C HIS A 34 -0.57 27.77 33.90
N SER A 35 -1.41 27.76 32.85
CA SER A 35 -2.48 28.68 32.41
C SER A 35 -3.36 28.07 31.29
N ILE A 36 -4.66 28.40 31.33
CA ILE A 36 -5.55 28.82 30.22
C ILE A 36 -5.77 27.89 29.00
N SER A 37 -7.03 27.47 28.88
CA SER A 37 -7.71 26.95 27.69
C SER A 37 -8.03 28.04 26.66
N ARG A 38 -7.85 27.76 25.36
CA ARG A 38 -8.88 27.82 24.29
C ARG A 38 -8.28 27.89 22.87
N ARG A 39 -9.05 27.27 21.96
CA ARG A 39 -9.22 27.52 20.51
C ARG A 39 -8.36 26.73 19.52
N ASN A 40 -9.04 25.73 18.94
CA ASN A 40 -8.98 25.37 17.53
C ASN A 40 -8.80 26.59 16.62
N VAL A 41 -7.68 26.61 15.90
CA VAL A 41 -7.57 27.20 14.56
C VAL A 41 -6.69 26.25 13.74
N VAL A 42 -7.31 25.32 13.02
CA VAL A 42 -6.65 24.62 11.91
C VAL A 42 -6.98 25.39 10.65
N LYS A 43 -6.03 26.21 10.20
CA LYS A 43 -5.79 26.56 8.80
C LYS A 43 -4.28 26.64 8.64
N GLY A 44 -3.64 25.48 8.50
CA GLY A 44 -2.22 25.36 8.20
C GLY A 44 -2.07 25.06 6.72
N ALA A 45 -1.42 25.96 5.99
CA ALA A 45 -1.09 25.85 4.59
C ALA A 45 -0.38 24.52 4.27
N ALA A 46 -0.49 24.05 3.03
CA ALA A 46 0.36 23.01 2.50
C ALA A 46 1.78 23.58 2.36
N TRP A 47 2.68 23.24 3.28
CA TRP A 47 4.09 23.56 3.12
C TRP A 47 4.67 22.45 2.25
N ALA A 48 4.99 22.78 1.00
CA ALA A 48 5.92 21.98 0.22
C ALA A 48 7.23 21.90 1.02
N THR A 49 7.52 20.78 1.65
CA THR A 49 8.83 20.55 2.25
C THR A 49 9.85 20.60 1.13
N PRO A 50 10.78 21.57 1.09
CA PRO A 50 11.89 21.50 0.17
C PRO A 50 12.68 20.24 0.53
N MET A 51 12.79 19.31 -0.42
CA MET A 51 13.74 18.21 -0.28
C MET A 51 15.14 18.82 -0.28
N VAL A 52 15.80 18.82 0.88
CA VAL A 52 17.24 19.06 0.95
C VAL A 52 17.90 17.78 0.49
N VAL A 53 18.27 17.73 -0.78
CA VAL A 53 19.21 16.71 -1.29
C VAL A 53 20.54 17.01 -0.60
N ALA A 54 20.96 16.14 0.31
CA ALA A 54 22.35 16.15 0.75
C ALA A 54 23.20 15.92 -0.51
N SER A 55 23.96 16.93 -0.92
CA SER A 55 24.89 16.84 -2.02
C SER A 55 25.88 15.71 -1.71
N ALA A 56 25.70 14.56 -2.37
CA ALA A 56 26.74 13.56 -2.42
C ALA A 56 27.97 14.24 -3.03
N SER A 57 29.11 14.16 -2.35
CA SER A 57 30.37 14.69 -2.85
C SER A 57 30.67 14.03 -4.19
N VAL A 58 30.47 14.77 -5.27
CA VAL A 58 30.88 14.37 -6.62
C VAL A 58 32.40 14.23 -6.61
N PRO A 59 32.99 13.10 -7.03
CA PRO A 59 34.42 13.04 -7.26
C PRO A 59 34.80 14.16 -8.24
N ALA A 60 35.61 15.12 -7.79
CA ALA A 60 36.09 16.19 -8.65
C ALA A 60 36.97 15.57 -9.74
N PHE A 61 36.40 15.34 -10.92
CA PHE A 61 37.16 14.93 -12.08
C PHE A 61 37.99 16.12 -12.55
N ALA A 62 39.29 16.06 -12.30
CA ALA A 62 40.27 16.95 -12.91
C ALA A 62 40.48 16.51 -14.37
N SER A 63 39.59 16.98 -15.26
CA SER A 63 39.79 16.98 -16.72
C SER A 63 39.80 18.43 -17.20
N SER A 64 40.94 18.85 -17.75
CA SER A 64 41.42 20.23 -17.78
C SER A 64 40.80 21.16 -18.84
N LEU A 65 39.52 21.04 -19.20
CA LEU A 65 38.84 21.95 -20.14
C LEU A 65 37.36 22.25 -19.82
N CYS A 66 36.82 21.69 -18.73
CA CYS A 66 35.39 21.81 -18.42
C CYS A 66 35.11 22.70 -17.20
N THR A 67 34.14 23.61 -17.30
CA THR A 67 33.65 24.36 -16.14
C THR A 67 32.63 23.48 -15.39
N PRO A 68 32.90 23.05 -14.15
CA PRO A 68 32.00 22.16 -13.44
C PRO A 68 30.74 22.89 -12.98
N GLY A 69 29.59 22.20 -13.00
CA GLY A 69 28.57 22.42 -11.98
C GLY A 69 27.37 23.31 -12.33
N ILE A 70 26.94 23.38 -13.59
CA ILE A 70 25.66 24.03 -13.91
C ILE A 70 24.54 23.01 -13.65
N THR A 71 23.61 23.33 -12.76
CA THR A 71 22.38 22.56 -12.59
C THR A 71 21.46 22.81 -13.80
N LEU A 72 21.04 21.73 -14.46
CA LEU A 72 20.01 21.79 -15.49
C LEU A 72 18.64 21.89 -14.81
N ASP A 73 17.82 22.84 -15.28
CA ASP A 73 16.45 22.99 -14.79
C ASP A 73 15.55 21.90 -15.37
N VAL A 74 15.41 20.81 -14.61
CA VAL A 74 14.51 19.70 -14.96
C VAL A 74 13.17 19.95 -14.24
N PRO A 75 12.04 20.05 -14.96
CA PRO A 75 10.75 20.34 -14.37
C PRO A 75 10.39 19.35 -13.26
N THR A 76 9.86 19.85 -12.14
CA THR A 76 9.33 18.96 -11.10
C THR A 76 7.93 18.48 -11.48
N ASN A 77 7.64 17.19 -11.29
CA ASN A 77 6.29 16.70 -11.45
C ASN A 77 5.44 17.04 -10.21
N THR A 78 4.52 17.99 -10.36
CA THR A 78 3.59 18.43 -9.30
C THR A 78 2.15 17.96 -9.53
N THR A 79 1.92 17.00 -10.42
CA THR A 79 0.57 16.51 -10.71
C THR A 79 -0.02 15.77 -9.51
N THR A 80 -1.34 15.86 -9.35
CA THR A 80 -2.09 15.17 -8.28
C THR A 80 -2.99 14.05 -8.83
N ASN A 81 -3.04 13.89 -10.14
CA ASN A 81 -3.87 12.92 -10.85
C ASN A 81 -3.10 11.67 -11.28
N GLY A 82 -1.78 11.63 -11.04
CA GLY A 82 -0.90 10.50 -11.39
C GLY A 82 -0.22 10.64 -12.75
N ASP A 83 -0.43 11.74 -13.48
CA ASP A 83 0.21 11.94 -14.78
C ASP A 83 1.72 12.19 -14.65
N SER A 84 2.46 11.80 -15.68
CA SER A 84 3.89 12.05 -15.83
C SER A 84 4.16 13.44 -16.44
N VAL A 85 5.39 13.91 -16.28
CA VAL A 85 5.91 15.11 -16.95
C VAL A 85 7.12 14.74 -17.79
N THR A 86 7.17 15.22 -19.03
CA THR A 86 8.28 14.97 -19.95
C THR A 86 9.02 16.27 -20.25
N HIS A 87 10.35 16.20 -20.28
CA HIS A 87 11.22 17.32 -20.63
C HIS A 87 12.33 16.86 -21.56
N THR A 88 12.49 17.55 -22.69
CA THR A 88 13.46 17.19 -23.73
C THR A 88 14.33 18.39 -24.07
N PHE A 89 15.63 18.15 -24.24
CA PHE A 89 16.58 19.15 -24.71
C PHE A 89 17.66 18.52 -25.60
N THR A 90 18.27 19.33 -26.45
CA THR A 90 19.46 18.94 -27.23
C THR A 90 20.72 19.33 -26.47
N ALA A 91 21.71 18.44 -26.40
CA ALA A 91 22.91 18.62 -25.59
C ALA A 91 23.72 19.87 -25.96
N GLY A 92 23.86 20.18 -27.25
CA GLY A 92 24.52 21.40 -27.71
C GLY A 92 25.98 21.48 -27.28
N ASN A 93 26.30 22.36 -26.33
CA ASN A 93 27.65 22.50 -25.78
C ASN A 93 27.89 21.70 -24.49
N ILE A 94 26.92 20.89 -24.06
CA ILE A 94 27.05 19.98 -22.92
C ILE A 94 27.78 18.73 -23.39
N GLU A 95 28.92 18.43 -22.75
CA GLU A 95 29.72 17.23 -23.05
C GLU A 95 29.48 16.12 -22.03
N VAL A 96 29.19 16.47 -20.77
CA VAL A 96 28.98 15.49 -19.71
C VAL A 96 27.77 15.89 -18.88
N MET A 97 26.95 14.90 -18.53
CA MET A 97 25.80 15.05 -17.64
C MET A 97 25.82 13.99 -16.55
N THR A 98 25.81 14.43 -15.29
CA THR A 98 25.54 13.57 -14.13
C THR A 98 24.10 13.76 -13.70
N PHE A 99 23.34 12.68 -13.55
CA PHE A 99 21.93 12.74 -13.22
C PHE A 99 21.57 11.98 -11.94
N THR A 100 20.43 12.35 -11.38
CA THR A 100 19.69 11.60 -10.37
C THR A 100 18.25 11.51 -10.83
N LEU A 101 17.68 10.31 -10.76
CA LEU A 101 16.36 9.98 -11.26
C LEU A 101 15.62 9.15 -10.21
N LEU A 102 14.41 9.56 -9.87
CA LEU A 102 13.59 8.94 -8.84
C LEU A 102 12.25 8.49 -9.43
N GLY A 103 11.86 7.24 -9.19
CA GLY A 103 10.55 6.69 -9.57
C GLY A 103 9.42 7.23 -8.71
N GLY A 104 8.17 7.11 -9.17
CA GLY A 104 7.00 7.47 -8.38
C GLY A 104 6.78 6.50 -7.22
N ALA A 105 6.39 7.02 -6.05
CA ALA A 105 6.03 6.17 -4.92
C ALA A 105 4.67 5.49 -5.15
N GLY A 106 4.40 4.38 -4.46
CA GLY A 106 3.07 3.79 -4.39
C GLY A 106 2.11 4.62 -3.54
N GLY A 107 0.82 4.39 -3.74
CA GLY A 107 -0.24 4.95 -2.91
C GLY A 107 -0.24 4.36 -1.50
N THR A 108 -0.78 5.12 -0.55
CA THR A 108 -0.80 4.77 0.88
C THR A 108 -2.23 4.56 1.38
N TYR A 109 -2.39 3.64 2.34
CA TYR A 109 -3.66 3.38 2.99
C TYR A 109 -4.14 4.57 3.84
N GLN A 110 -5.46 4.77 3.94
CA GLN A 110 -6.06 5.91 4.64
C GLN A 110 -7.23 5.51 5.56
N GLY A 111 -7.08 4.44 6.33
CA GLY A 111 -8.10 4.01 7.28
C GLY A 111 -7.58 3.89 8.70
N ASN A 112 -8.36 3.21 9.54
CA ASN A 112 -8.13 3.19 10.98
C ASN A 112 -6.93 2.32 11.43
N ALA A 113 -6.21 1.70 10.49
CA ALA A 113 -5.05 0.87 10.80
C ALA A 113 -3.78 1.72 10.87
N ARG A 114 -2.76 1.22 11.59
CA ARG A 114 -1.44 1.84 11.64
C ARG A 114 -0.61 1.35 10.45
N ASP A 115 0.40 2.12 10.07
CA ASP A 115 1.31 1.81 8.96
C ASP A 115 0.57 1.48 7.64
N GLY A 116 1.25 0.92 6.65
CA GLY A 116 0.71 0.73 5.29
C GLY A 116 1.08 1.87 4.35
N HIS A 117 2.37 2.17 4.30
CA HIS A 117 2.93 3.13 3.36
C HIS A 117 3.08 2.51 1.98
N GLY A 118 2.81 3.30 0.94
CA GLY A 118 3.19 2.91 -0.40
C GLY A 118 4.71 2.80 -0.52
N GLY A 119 5.18 1.82 -1.28
CA GLY A 119 6.61 1.62 -1.49
C GLY A 119 7.23 2.85 -2.14
N SER A 120 8.50 3.14 -1.84
CA SER A 120 9.22 4.22 -2.51
C SER A 120 9.55 3.84 -3.96
N GLY A 121 9.77 4.84 -4.81
CA GLY A 121 10.39 4.59 -6.11
C GLY A 121 11.87 4.21 -5.96
N ALA A 122 12.48 3.71 -7.03
CA ALA A 122 13.92 3.53 -7.09
C ALA A 122 14.62 4.88 -7.28
N LEU A 123 15.84 5.01 -6.75
CA LEU A 123 16.78 6.09 -7.01
C LEU A 123 17.88 5.57 -7.93
N VAL A 124 17.99 6.16 -9.12
CA VAL A 124 18.99 5.83 -10.13
C VAL A 124 19.89 7.04 -10.36
N THR A 125 21.19 6.83 -10.28
CA THR A 125 22.20 7.85 -10.57
C THR A 125 23.15 7.35 -11.65
N GLY A 126 23.81 8.29 -12.32
CA GLY A 126 24.88 7.96 -13.26
C GLY A 126 25.39 9.18 -14.01
N THR A 127 26.43 8.97 -14.80
CA THR A 127 27.03 9.99 -15.65
C THR A 127 27.12 9.47 -17.08
N LEU A 128 26.84 10.33 -18.05
CA LEU A 128 27.06 10.03 -19.46
C LEU A 128 27.74 11.17 -20.19
N ASP A 129 28.47 10.79 -21.23
CA ASP A 129 29.02 11.71 -22.20
C ASP A 129 27.97 11.97 -23.30
N LEU A 130 27.94 13.20 -23.80
CA LEU A 130 26.97 13.69 -24.76
C LEU A 130 27.67 14.29 -25.98
N ASN A 131 27.13 14.00 -27.15
CA ASN A 131 27.48 14.69 -28.38
C ASN A 131 26.57 15.90 -28.58
N PRO A 132 27.02 16.96 -29.28
CA PRO A 132 26.23 18.17 -29.48
C PRO A 132 24.82 17.97 -30.05
N THR A 133 24.63 16.91 -30.84
CA THR A 133 23.37 16.58 -31.50
C THR A 133 22.49 15.63 -30.68
N ASP A 134 22.98 15.12 -29.56
CA ASP A 134 22.21 14.18 -28.76
C ASP A 134 20.99 14.86 -28.14
N GLU A 135 19.85 14.18 -28.24
CA GLU A 135 18.60 14.58 -27.60
C GLU A 135 18.42 13.76 -26.32
N VAL A 136 18.25 14.47 -25.20
CA VAL A 136 18.03 13.88 -23.89
C VAL A 136 16.61 14.17 -23.46
N THR A 137 15.87 13.12 -23.12
CA THR A 137 14.49 13.22 -22.63
C THR A 137 14.36 12.64 -21.23
N PHE A 138 13.90 13.45 -20.29
CA PHE A 138 13.45 13.02 -18.97
C PHE A 138 11.96 12.72 -19.00
N ILE A 139 11.56 11.58 -18.44
CA ILE A 139 10.19 11.24 -18.12
C ILE A 139 10.10 11.07 -16.60
N ILE A 140 9.32 11.93 -15.95
CA ILE A 140 9.22 12.01 -14.50
C ILE A 140 7.86 11.49 -14.09
N ALA A 141 7.85 10.33 -13.44
CA ALA A 141 6.62 9.60 -13.16
C ALA A 141 5.73 10.28 -12.12
N GLY A 142 4.43 10.02 -12.23
CA GLY A 142 3.47 10.29 -11.17
C GLY A 142 3.50 9.22 -10.08
N GLY A 143 3.15 9.63 -8.86
CA GLY A 143 2.94 8.72 -7.74
C GLY A 143 1.63 7.96 -7.85
N GLY A 144 1.54 6.83 -7.15
CA GLY A 144 0.34 6.00 -7.03
C GLY A 144 -0.79 6.70 -6.27
N GLY A 145 -2.02 6.29 -6.57
CA GLY A 145 -3.24 6.86 -6.03
C GLY A 145 -3.62 6.24 -4.68
N PRO A 146 -4.31 7.02 -3.83
CA PRO A 146 -4.65 6.58 -2.48
C PRO A 146 -5.79 5.56 -2.46
N TYR A 147 -5.98 4.96 -1.29
CA TYR A 147 -7.17 4.19 -0.93
C TYR A 147 -8.43 5.06 -1.00
N ASN A 148 -9.47 4.60 -1.70
CA ASN A 148 -10.66 5.42 -1.94
C ASN A 148 -11.94 4.58 -2.20
N ASN A 149 -13.08 5.25 -2.34
CA ASN A 149 -14.37 4.66 -2.76
C ASN A 149 -14.59 4.67 -4.28
N THR A 150 -13.62 5.16 -5.04
CA THR A 150 -13.59 5.12 -6.51
C THR A 150 -12.22 4.65 -6.99
N PRO A 151 -12.12 4.07 -8.20
CA PRO A 151 -10.84 3.70 -8.76
C PRO A 151 -9.90 4.92 -8.85
N SER A 152 -8.71 4.80 -8.28
CA SER A 152 -7.66 5.81 -8.41
C SER A 152 -6.80 5.53 -9.64
N THR A 153 -6.49 6.55 -10.43
CA THR A 153 -5.50 6.44 -11.53
C THR A 153 -4.15 5.94 -10.98
N PRO A 154 -3.47 4.98 -11.62
CA PRO A 154 -2.11 4.60 -11.23
C PRO A 154 -1.12 5.74 -11.46
N GLY A 155 0.08 5.64 -10.89
CA GLY A 155 1.18 6.52 -11.28
C GLY A 155 1.61 6.20 -12.71
N LYS A 156 1.58 7.20 -13.58
CA LYS A 156 2.00 7.07 -14.97
C LYS A 156 3.45 7.45 -15.17
N GLY A 157 4.09 6.95 -16.21
CA GLY A 157 5.50 7.23 -16.48
C GLY A 157 6.00 6.67 -17.80
N TRP A 158 7.27 6.29 -17.81
CA TRP A 158 7.80 5.45 -18.87
C TRP A 158 7.14 4.06 -18.87
N ALA A 159 6.82 3.57 -17.68
CA ALA A 159 5.93 2.44 -17.43
C ALA A 159 4.96 2.80 -16.31
N ASP A 160 3.70 2.38 -16.45
CA ASP A 160 2.64 2.72 -15.51
C ASP A 160 2.56 1.71 -14.36
N GLY A 161 2.11 2.18 -13.19
CA GLY A 161 1.65 1.30 -12.11
C GLY A 161 0.40 0.51 -12.50
N GLY A 162 0.06 -0.50 -11.72
CA GLY A 162 -1.13 -1.31 -11.96
C GLY A 162 -2.42 -0.56 -11.66
N SER A 163 -3.46 -0.81 -12.46
CA SER A 163 -4.80 -0.23 -12.29
C SER A 163 -5.77 -1.19 -11.58
N HIS A 164 -6.92 -0.66 -11.19
CA HIS A 164 -8.07 -1.47 -10.76
C HIS A 164 -8.98 -1.78 -11.94
N SER A 165 -9.80 -2.81 -11.81
CA SER A 165 -10.94 -3.03 -12.70
C SER A 165 -12.07 -2.06 -12.38
N GLU A 166 -13.08 -2.02 -13.26
CA GLU A 166 -14.31 -1.24 -13.04
C GLU A 166 -15.10 -1.74 -11.83
N ALA A 167 -16.02 -0.91 -11.34
CA ALA A 167 -16.90 -1.24 -10.23
C ALA A 167 -17.79 -2.45 -10.57
N ILE A 168 -17.90 -3.40 -9.64
CA ILE A 168 -18.67 -4.63 -9.85
C ILE A 168 -19.99 -4.67 -9.07
N MET A 169 -20.26 -3.65 -8.23
CA MET A 169 -21.42 -3.66 -7.34
C MET A 169 -22.76 -3.84 -8.05
N ASP A 170 -22.94 -3.39 -9.29
CA ASP A 170 -24.21 -3.47 -10.04
C ASP A 170 -24.30 -4.67 -11.00
N GLU A 171 -23.20 -5.37 -11.27
CA GLU A 171 -23.15 -6.36 -12.34
C GLU A 171 -23.07 -7.81 -11.83
N ASN A 172 -22.41 -8.01 -10.70
CA ASN A 172 -22.11 -9.33 -10.15
C ASN A 172 -23.37 -10.03 -9.56
N GLU A 173 -23.49 -11.35 -9.76
CA GLU A 173 -24.65 -12.12 -9.28
C GLU A 173 -24.82 -12.10 -7.75
N TYR A 174 -23.72 -12.11 -7.01
CA TYR A 174 -23.74 -12.10 -5.54
C TYR A 174 -24.17 -10.72 -5.02
N THR A 175 -23.68 -9.65 -5.63
CA THR A 175 -24.06 -8.28 -5.24
C THR A 175 -25.51 -7.96 -5.59
N LYS A 176 -26.03 -8.51 -6.69
CA LYS A 176 -27.48 -8.48 -7.02
C LYS A 176 -28.30 -9.19 -5.95
N ARG A 177 -27.92 -10.41 -5.56
CA ARG A 177 -28.58 -11.16 -4.48
C ARG A 177 -28.58 -10.39 -3.15
N TYR A 178 -27.49 -9.70 -2.82
CA TYR A 178 -27.47 -8.84 -1.64
C TYR A 178 -28.46 -7.69 -1.73
N LYS A 179 -28.56 -7.02 -2.89
CA LYS A 179 -29.50 -5.91 -3.11
C LYS A 179 -30.97 -6.34 -3.02
N GLU A 180 -31.28 -7.60 -3.35
CA GLU A 180 -32.63 -8.16 -3.16
C GLU A 180 -32.99 -8.38 -1.68
N HIS A 181 -31.99 -8.59 -0.83
CA HIS A 181 -32.16 -8.89 0.59
C HIS A 181 -31.82 -7.72 1.52
N SER A 182 -31.13 -6.70 1.04
CA SER A 182 -30.71 -5.52 1.81
C SER A 182 -30.84 -4.27 0.95
N SER A 183 -31.33 -3.18 1.55
CA SER A 183 -31.36 -1.88 0.89
C SER A 183 -29.94 -1.45 0.47
N LYS A 184 -29.83 -0.78 -0.68
CA LYS A 184 -28.57 -0.45 -1.39
C LYS A 184 -27.51 0.28 -0.54
N SER A 185 -27.86 0.92 0.58
CA SER A 185 -27.00 1.89 1.26
C SER A 185 -25.83 1.32 2.08
N LEU A 186 -25.60 0.00 2.09
CA LEU A 186 -24.54 -0.63 2.89
C LEU A 186 -23.45 -1.39 2.10
N ILE A 187 -23.54 -1.49 0.77
CA ILE A 187 -22.41 -2.03 0.01
C ILE A 187 -21.31 -0.96 -0.05
N ASN A 188 -20.20 -1.21 0.62
CA ASN A 188 -19.00 -0.38 0.55
C ASN A 188 -17.99 -1.07 -0.36
N GLU A 189 -18.02 -0.69 -1.65
CA GLU A 189 -16.98 -1.07 -2.61
C GLU A 189 -15.81 -0.09 -2.48
N LEU A 190 -14.64 -0.61 -2.10
CA LEU A 190 -13.45 0.20 -1.84
C LEU A 190 -12.29 -0.27 -2.72
N TYR A 191 -11.37 0.66 -2.95
CA TYR A 191 -10.24 0.50 -3.84
C TYR A 191 -8.95 0.66 -3.06
N GLY A 192 -8.10 -0.36 -3.13
CA GLY A 192 -6.77 -0.35 -2.57
C GLY A 192 -5.87 0.73 -3.19
N PRO A 193 -4.77 1.10 -2.54
CA PRO A 193 -3.79 1.98 -3.15
C PRO A 193 -3.16 1.40 -4.43
N THR A 194 -2.84 2.28 -5.38
CA THR A 194 -2.21 1.87 -6.64
C THR A 194 -0.69 2.06 -6.64
N GLY A 195 0.03 1.35 -7.50
CA GLY A 195 1.46 1.51 -7.69
C GLY A 195 1.84 2.83 -8.38
N GLY A 196 3.07 3.26 -8.13
CA GLY A 196 3.70 4.41 -8.80
C GLY A 196 4.24 4.06 -10.18
N GLY A 197 4.44 5.10 -11.00
CA GLY A 197 5.03 4.95 -12.33
C GLY A 197 6.56 4.92 -12.30
N ALA A 198 7.15 4.44 -13.39
CA ALA A 198 8.60 4.46 -13.59
C ALA A 198 9.06 5.76 -14.25
N SER A 199 10.09 6.39 -13.70
CA SER A 199 10.77 7.52 -14.34
C SER A 199 11.85 7.00 -15.29
N ALA A 200 12.18 7.73 -16.34
CA ALA A 200 13.23 7.33 -17.30
C ALA A 200 14.02 8.51 -17.85
N ILE A 201 15.25 8.21 -18.29
CA ILE A 201 16.04 9.08 -19.16
C ILE A 201 16.26 8.33 -20.47
N LEU A 202 15.95 9.00 -21.57
CA LEU A 202 16.15 8.52 -22.92
C LEU A 202 17.21 9.36 -23.62
N LEU A 203 18.12 8.71 -24.34
CA LEU A 203 19.09 9.32 -25.23
C LEU A 203 18.69 8.97 -26.67
N ASN A 204 18.38 9.97 -27.48
CA ASN A 204 17.90 9.82 -28.85
C ASN A 204 16.73 8.82 -28.94
N GLY A 205 15.77 8.94 -28.01
CA GLY A 205 14.61 8.06 -27.89
C GLY A 205 14.88 6.66 -27.32
N THR A 206 16.13 6.33 -26.96
CA THR A 206 16.50 5.02 -26.37
C THR A 206 16.66 5.14 -24.85
N PRO A 207 15.98 4.31 -24.04
CA PRO A 207 16.15 4.34 -22.59
C PRO A 207 17.59 3.99 -22.16
N ILE A 208 18.21 4.88 -21.36
CA ILE A 208 19.53 4.66 -20.76
C ILE A 208 19.48 4.49 -19.25
N ALA A 209 18.41 4.97 -18.60
CA ALA A 209 18.16 4.80 -17.18
C ALA A 209 16.65 4.74 -16.92
N ILE A 210 16.22 3.81 -16.07
CA ILE A 210 14.83 3.62 -15.66
C ILE A 210 14.81 3.42 -14.15
N ALA A 211 14.10 4.28 -13.45
CA ALA A 211 13.84 4.20 -12.02
C ALA A 211 12.43 3.63 -11.78
N GLY A 212 12.35 2.38 -11.33
CA GLY A 212 11.08 1.69 -11.08
C GLY A 212 10.21 2.38 -10.02
N GLY A 213 8.89 2.29 -10.17
CA GLY A 213 7.91 2.81 -9.21
C GLY A 213 7.68 1.87 -8.02
N GLY A 214 7.21 2.42 -6.91
CA GLY A 214 6.85 1.62 -5.73
C GLY A 214 5.46 0.98 -5.84
N GLY A 215 5.25 -0.15 -5.16
CA GLY A 215 3.96 -0.83 -5.08
C GLY A 215 2.96 -0.15 -4.13
N GLY A 216 1.66 -0.35 -4.36
CA GLY A 216 0.62 0.17 -3.47
C GLY A 216 0.60 -0.55 -2.12
N ALA A 217 0.33 0.18 -1.04
CA ALA A 217 0.19 -0.40 0.29
C ALA A 217 -1.03 -1.32 0.44
N GLY A 218 -1.05 -2.14 1.48
CA GLY A 218 -2.20 -2.98 1.83
C GLY A 218 -3.48 -2.21 2.09
N ALA A 219 -4.62 -2.90 1.95
CA ALA A 219 -5.92 -2.30 2.13
C ALA A 219 -6.87 -3.25 2.86
N ARG A 220 -7.89 -2.69 3.50
CA ARG A 220 -8.92 -3.47 4.17
C ARG A 220 -10.28 -2.82 4.06
N GLN A 221 -11.30 -3.66 4.05
CA GLN A 221 -12.69 -3.23 4.12
C GLN A 221 -13.46 -4.27 4.96
N ILE A 222 -14.23 -3.77 5.93
CA ILE A 222 -14.97 -4.56 6.91
C ILE A 222 -16.40 -4.07 6.91
N SER A 223 -17.34 -5.01 6.95
CA SER A 223 -18.76 -4.73 7.15
C SER A 223 -19.26 -5.67 8.25
N ARG A 224 -19.92 -5.14 9.27
CA ARG A 224 -20.37 -5.95 10.41
C ARG A 224 -21.60 -5.34 11.06
N THR A 225 -22.43 -6.19 11.64
CA THR A 225 -23.56 -5.74 12.46
C THR A 225 -23.04 -4.89 13.62
N SER A 226 -23.62 -3.70 13.74
CA SER A 226 -23.45 -2.82 14.89
C SER A 226 -24.77 -2.77 15.65
N TRP A 227 -24.70 -2.76 16.99
CA TRP A 227 -25.92 -2.73 17.79
C TRP A 227 -26.66 -1.40 17.59
N ASN A 228 -27.88 -1.47 17.08
CA ASN A 228 -28.76 -0.32 16.96
C ASN A 228 -29.71 -0.27 18.15
N LYS A 229 -29.47 0.66 19.09
CA LYS A 229 -30.30 0.79 20.29
C LYS A 229 -31.74 1.23 20.00
N GLU A 230 -31.97 1.90 18.87
CA GLU A 230 -33.28 2.41 18.49
C GLU A 230 -34.20 1.27 18.03
N PHE A 231 -33.61 0.25 17.37
CA PHE A 231 -34.35 -0.92 16.89
C PHE A 231 -34.30 -2.11 17.83
N TYR A 232 -33.24 -2.27 18.63
CA TYR A 232 -33.03 -3.48 19.45
C TYR A 232 -33.03 -3.20 20.96
N GLY A 233 -33.26 -1.96 21.38
CA GLY A 233 -33.19 -1.57 22.79
C GLY A 233 -31.76 -1.50 23.33
N PRO A 234 -31.57 -1.47 24.67
CA PRO A 234 -30.24 -1.41 25.27
C PRO A 234 -29.33 -2.56 24.82
N GLN A 235 -28.07 -2.26 24.52
CA GLN A 235 -27.10 -3.28 24.12
C GLN A 235 -26.78 -4.21 25.29
N PRO A 236 -26.96 -5.54 25.15
CA PRO A 236 -26.55 -6.49 26.17
C PRO A 236 -25.01 -6.59 26.22
N GLU A 237 -24.46 -6.81 27.41
CA GLU A 237 -23.01 -6.96 27.61
C GLU A 237 -22.44 -8.17 26.86
N SER A 238 -23.26 -9.19 26.62
CA SER A 238 -22.89 -10.37 25.84
C SER A 238 -22.71 -10.11 24.34
N PHE A 239 -23.13 -8.96 23.82
CA PHE A 239 -23.02 -8.65 22.39
C PHE A 239 -21.57 -8.49 21.94
N LYS A 240 -21.15 -9.39 21.06
CA LYS A 240 -19.84 -9.40 20.42
C LYS A 240 -20.02 -9.39 18.90
N GLY A 241 -19.81 -8.22 18.29
CA GLY A 241 -19.80 -8.10 16.84
C GLY A 241 -18.53 -8.68 16.20
N LEU A 242 -18.58 -9.04 14.92
CA LEU A 242 -17.43 -9.61 14.20
C LEU A 242 -16.39 -8.53 13.84
N LYS A 243 -15.63 -8.09 14.85
CA LYS A 243 -14.59 -7.07 14.75
C LYS A 243 -13.20 -7.69 14.65
N PHE A 244 -12.29 -7.02 13.94
CA PHE A 244 -10.87 -7.39 13.88
C PHE A 244 -10.00 -6.57 14.82
N ASN A 245 -8.90 -7.18 15.28
CA ASN A 245 -7.80 -6.45 15.90
C ASN A 245 -7.18 -5.52 14.86
N THR A 246 -7.05 -4.24 15.21
CA THR A 246 -6.49 -3.26 14.30
C THR A 246 -4.96 -3.31 14.39
N GLY A 247 -4.36 -4.07 13.47
CA GLY A 247 -2.90 -4.22 13.36
C GLY A 247 -2.28 -3.21 12.39
N ASP A 248 -1.02 -3.47 12.06
CA ASP A 248 -0.26 -2.73 11.06
C ASP A 248 -0.61 -3.23 9.65
N MET A 249 -0.84 -2.31 8.72
CA MET A 249 -1.07 -2.66 7.31
C MET A 249 0.25 -2.94 6.61
N ALA A 250 0.21 -3.88 5.65
CA ALA A 250 1.37 -4.15 4.80
C ALA A 250 1.81 -2.91 4.01
N SER A 251 3.13 -2.67 3.98
CA SER A 251 3.72 -1.63 3.14
C SER A 251 4.04 -2.15 1.74
N GLY A 252 3.93 -1.27 0.74
CA GLY A 252 4.27 -1.59 -0.65
C GLY A 252 5.76 -1.87 -0.84
N GLY A 253 6.07 -2.72 -1.83
CA GLY A 253 7.45 -3.00 -2.21
C GLY A 253 8.10 -1.79 -2.87
N SER A 254 9.35 -1.50 -2.52
CA SER A 254 10.10 -0.40 -3.12
C SER A 254 10.58 -0.75 -4.54
N GLY A 255 10.72 0.27 -5.38
CA GLY A 255 11.47 0.15 -6.62
C GLY A 255 12.96 -0.12 -6.32
N GLY A 256 13.62 -0.88 -7.19
CA GLY A 256 15.04 -1.20 -7.06
C GLY A 256 15.57 -1.87 -8.31
N ARG A 257 16.84 -2.31 -8.29
CA ARG A 257 17.43 -3.05 -9.43
C ARG A 257 16.61 -4.30 -9.73
N VAL A 258 16.27 -5.03 -8.68
CA VAL A 258 15.12 -5.93 -8.62
C VAL A 258 14.17 -5.27 -7.61
N GLY A 259 12.92 -5.04 -8.01
CA GLY A 259 11.91 -4.47 -7.14
C GLY A 259 11.69 -5.34 -5.91
N GLU A 260 11.36 -4.71 -4.79
CA GLU A 260 11.09 -5.42 -3.55
C GLU A 260 9.67 -5.99 -3.53
N ARG A 261 9.51 -7.05 -2.73
CA ARG A 261 8.20 -7.66 -2.46
C ARG A 261 7.35 -6.74 -1.59
N GLY A 262 6.05 -6.66 -1.88
CA GLY A 262 5.07 -6.03 -1.01
C GLY A 262 4.79 -6.86 0.25
N GLY A 263 4.52 -6.19 1.36
CA GLY A 263 4.25 -6.84 2.63
C GLY A 263 3.04 -7.79 2.63
N SER A 264 3.14 -8.84 3.45
CA SER A 264 2.04 -9.69 3.89
C SER A 264 1.69 -9.33 5.34
N TYR A 265 0.46 -9.61 5.77
CA TYR A 265 0.05 -9.43 7.16
C TYR A 265 -1.12 -10.35 7.52
N GLN A 266 -1.40 -10.45 8.81
CA GLN A 266 -2.49 -11.25 9.37
C GLN A 266 -3.35 -10.38 10.31
N GLU A 267 -4.67 -10.55 10.27
CA GLU A 267 -5.58 -9.98 11.25
C GLU A 267 -6.47 -11.05 11.89
N THR A 268 -6.57 -11.03 13.22
CA THR A 268 -7.44 -11.93 14.02
C THR A 268 -8.73 -11.22 14.44
N TYR A 269 -9.80 -11.97 14.69
CA TYR A 269 -10.99 -11.41 15.31
C TYR A 269 -10.74 -10.98 16.76
N LEU A 270 -11.20 -9.79 17.13
CA LEU A 270 -10.99 -9.16 18.45
C LEU A 270 -11.66 -9.94 19.58
N PHE A 271 -12.93 -10.32 19.41
CA PHE A 271 -13.71 -11.00 20.45
C PHE A 271 -13.73 -12.52 20.31
N PHE A 272 -13.23 -13.03 19.18
CA PHE A 272 -13.23 -14.45 18.82
C PHE A 272 -11.81 -14.86 18.43
N PRO A 273 -10.85 -14.90 19.38
CA PRO A 273 -9.49 -15.28 19.07
C PRO A 273 -9.44 -16.72 18.51
N GLY A 274 -8.46 -16.98 17.65
CA GLY A 274 -8.31 -18.24 16.92
C GLY A 274 -8.33 -18.00 15.41
N PRO A 275 -9.51 -17.80 14.79
CA PRO A 275 -9.60 -17.53 13.36
C PRO A 275 -8.87 -16.24 12.94
N ALA A 276 -8.15 -16.30 11.81
CA ALA A 276 -7.40 -15.15 11.29
C ALA A 276 -7.37 -15.11 9.76
N LEU A 277 -7.41 -13.89 9.19
CA LEU A 277 -7.21 -13.70 7.75
C LEU A 277 -5.73 -13.47 7.48
N ASN A 278 -5.18 -14.20 6.50
CA ASN A 278 -3.81 -14.10 6.04
C ASN A 278 -3.78 -13.51 4.64
N MET A 279 -3.16 -12.34 4.49
CA MET A 279 -3.08 -11.61 3.23
C MET A 279 -1.65 -11.64 2.70
N ASN A 280 -1.51 -11.89 1.40
CA ASN A 280 -0.21 -11.97 0.75
C ASN A 280 0.08 -10.77 -0.15
N GLY A 281 1.31 -10.25 -0.05
CA GLY A 281 1.83 -9.22 -0.96
C GLY A 281 2.56 -9.79 -2.19
N GLY A 282 2.50 -9.03 -3.28
CA GLY A 282 3.04 -9.37 -4.60
C GLY A 282 4.56 -9.21 -4.70
N LEU A 283 5.19 -9.90 -5.65
CA LEU A 283 6.64 -9.84 -5.86
C LEU A 283 7.03 -8.63 -6.70
N GLY A 284 8.24 -8.11 -6.50
CA GLY A 284 8.77 -7.07 -7.37
C GLY A 284 9.25 -7.62 -8.72
N GLY A 285 9.24 -6.77 -9.74
CA GLY A 285 9.77 -7.08 -11.07
C GLY A 285 11.27 -6.83 -11.17
N GLY A 286 11.94 -7.36 -12.19
CA GLY A 286 13.37 -7.12 -12.38
C GLY A 286 13.95 -7.78 -13.62
N ASN A 287 15.04 -7.20 -14.14
CA ASN A 287 15.74 -7.69 -15.33
C ASN A 287 14.82 -7.89 -16.55
N GLY A 288 13.86 -7.00 -16.74
CA GLY A 288 12.87 -7.07 -17.82
C GLY A 288 11.72 -8.05 -17.55
N GLN A 289 11.74 -8.80 -16.45
CA GLN A 289 10.68 -9.75 -16.09
C GLN A 289 9.70 -9.12 -15.10
N GLY A 290 8.40 -9.37 -15.32
CA GLY A 290 7.34 -9.00 -14.42
C GLY A 290 7.38 -9.80 -13.11
N GLY A 291 7.13 -9.13 -12.00
CA GLY A 291 6.97 -9.75 -10.69
C GLY A 291 5.67 -10.55 -10.62
N ALA A 292 5.72 -11.74 -10.02
CA ALA A 292 4.53 -12.55 -9.82
C ALA A 292 3.51 -11.87 -8.90
N GLY A 293 2.23 -12.02 -9.21
CA GLY A 293 1.15 -11.66 -8.29
C GLY A 293 1.19 -12.51 -7.02
N ALA A 294 0.64 -11.98 -5.94
CA ALA A 294 0.64 -12.71 -4.68
C ALA A 294 -0.23 -13.98 -4.77
N PRO A 295 0.17 -15.11 -4.15
CA PRO A 295 -0.72 -16.25 -4.04
C PRO A 295 -1.97 -15.88 -3.23
N ALA A 296 -3.11 -16.52 -3.52
CA ALA A 296 -4.34 -16.31 -2.76
C ALA A 296 -4.07 -16.49 -1.25
N GLY A 297 -4.63 -15.59 -0.45
CA GLY A 297 -4.56 -15.72 1.00
C GLY A 297 -5.56 -16.74 1.54
N SER A 298 -5.72 -16.77 2.86
CA SER A 298 -6.53 -17.79 3.53
C SER A 298 -7.14 -17.33 4.85
N LEU A 299 -8.22 -18.00 5.26
CA LEU A 299 -8.73 -17.96 6.62
C LEU A 299 -8.10 -19.13 7.40
N SER A 300 -7.20 -18.84 8.33
CA SER A 300 -6.59 -19.87 9.19
C SER A 300 -7.45 -20.16 10.41
N ASP A 301 -7.39 -21.40 10.87
CA ASP A 301 -8.02 -21.91 12.09
C ASP A 301 -9.51 -21.57 12.27
N PRO A 302 -10.37 -21.69 11.23
CA PRO A 302 -11.77 -21.28 11.32
C PRO A 302 -12.59 -22.09 12.34
N LYS A 303 -12.10 -23.26 12.76
CA LYS A 303 -12.74 -24.16 13.72
C LYS A 303 -12.14 -24.10 15.14
N SER A 304 -11.12 -23.28 15.34
CA SER A 304 -10.47 -23.13 16.67
C SER A 304 -11.36 -22.45 17.71
N ASN A 305 -12.44 -21.79 17.25
CA ASN A 305 -13.38 -21.08 18.10
C ASN A 305 -14.81 -21.38 17.64
N SER A 306 -15.61 -22.03 18.49
CA SER A 306 -17.00 -22.41 18.16
C SER A 306 -18.00 -21.27 18.27
N ALA A 307 -17.60 -20.10 18.80
CA ALA A 307 -18.47 -18.93 18.94
C ALA A 307 -18.69 -18.19 17.61
N ILE A 308 -17.87 -18.47 16.58
CA ILE A 308 -18.04 -17.93 15.23
C ILE A 308 -18.14 -19.09 14.23
N SER A 309 -19.10 -19.00 13.32
CA SER A 309 -19.22 -19.93 12.19
C SER A 309 -18.95 -19.21 10.88
N PHE A 310 -18.21 -19.89 10.01
CA PHE A 310 -17.99 -19.53 8.61
C PHE A 310 -18.73 -20.48 7.66
N GLU A 311 -19.49 -21.43 8.21
CA GLU A 311 -20.33 -22.36 7.46
C GLU A 311 -21.76 -21.82 7.44
N GLY A 312 -22.39 -21.78 6.26
CA GLY A 312 -23.76 -21.30 6.10
C GLY A 312 -24.79 -22.15 6.86
N SER A 313 -26.00 -21.63 6.98
CA SER A 313 -27.15 -22.34 7.56
C SER A 313 -28.42 -22.10 6.74
N GLN A 314 -29.52 -22.78 7.06
CA GLN A 314 -30.81 -22.52 6.40
C GLN A 314 -31.26 -21.05 6.52
N GLU A 315 -30.85 -20.36 7.58
CA GLU A 315 -31.21 -18.97 7.87
C GLU A 315 -30.17 -17.96 7.38
N ARG A 316 -28.99 -18.42 6.96
CA ARG A 316 -27.81 -17.58 6.68
C ARG A 316 -27.05 -18.08 5.47
N TYR A 317 -26.99 -17.24 4.44
CA TYR A 317 -26.13 -17.45 3.29
C TYR A 317 -24.80 -16.71 3.50
N LEU A 318 -23.70 -17.46 3.44
CA LEU A 318 -22.34 -16.92 3.55
C LEU A 318 -21.61 -17.13 2.23
N PHE A 319 -20.87 -16.12 1.81
CA PHE A 319 -20.01 -16.18 0.63
C PHE A 319 -18.67 -15.48 0.93
N SER A 320 -17.58 -16.11 0.52
CA SER A 320 -16.24 -15.56 0.59
C SER A 320 -15.41 -16.12 -0.56
N GLN A 321 -14.64 -15.26 -1.20
CA GLN A 321 -13.73 -15.59 -2.27
C GLN A 321 -12.32 -15.07 -1.98
N ASN A 322 -11.34 -15.96 -1.92
CA ASN A 322 -9.92 -15.58 -1.87
C ASN A 322 -9.37 -15.55 -3.30
N VAL A 323 -8.69 -14.46 -3.65
CA VAL A 323 -8.25 -14.21 -5.03
C VAL A 323 -6.74 -13.93 -5.03
N ALA A 324 -6.02 -14.66 -5.88
CA ALA A 324 -4.59 -14.44 -6.12
C ALA A 324 -4.39 -13.13 -6.91
N GLY A 325 -3.28 -12.45 -6.66
CA GLY A 325 -2.90 -11.26 -7.41
C GLY A 325 -2.46 -11.57 -8.83
N ASN A 326 -2.42 -10.54 -9.67
CA ASN A 326 -1.95 -10.59 -11.04
C ASN A 326 -0.45 -10.30 -11.11
N ALA A 327 0.24 -10.94 -12.07
CA ALA A 327 1.62 -10.60 -12.38
C ALA A 327 1.73 -9.20 -12.99
N GLY A 328 2.87 -8.54 -12.77
CA GLY A 328 3.27 -7.40 -13.58
C GLY A 328 3.68 -7.85 -14.98
N ALA A 329 3.68 -6.91 -15.93
CA ALA A 329 4.10 -7.20 -17.29
C ALA A 329 5.63 -7.23 -17.41
N ASP A 330 6.10 -8.06 -18.35
CA ASP A 330 7.47 -8.02 -18.83
C ASP A 330 7.74 -6.71 -19.58
N ALA A 331 9.01 -6.30 -19.57
CA ALA A 331 9.48 -5.12 -20.26
C ALA A 331 10.41 -5.50 -21.41
N THR A 332 10.30 -4.76 -22.51
CA THR A 332 11.37 -4.63 -23.48
C THR A 332 11.81 -3.16 -23.52
N LEU A 333 13.05 -2.89 -23.96
CA LEU A 333 13.58 -1.52 -24.04
C LEU A 333 13.05 -0.75 -25.28
N THR A 334 12.39 -1.43 -26.21
CA THR A 334 12.01 -0.88 -27.53
C THR A 334 10.51 -0.83 -27.80
N LYS A 335 9.70 -1.66 -27.12
CA LYS A 335 8.23 -1.73 -27.01
C LYS A 335 7.82 -3.18 -26.74
N ASN A 336 6.95 -3.41 -25.76
CA ASN A 336 6.46 -4.75 -25.45
C ASN A 336 5.38 -5.20 -26.48
N SER A 337 4.87 -6.42 -26.36
CA SER A 337 3.85 -6.98 -27.27
C SER A 337 2.51 -6.21 -27.29
N GLN A 338 2.32 -5.30 -26.33
CA GLN A 338 1.14 -4.43 -26.21
C GLN A 338 1.40 -3.02 -26.78
N GLY A 339 2.59 -2.77 -27.33
CA GLY A 339 3.02 -1.47 -27.85
C GLY A 339 3.43 -0.47 -26.78
N ASN A 340 3.47 -0.89 -25.51
CA ASN A 340 3.86 -0.05 -24.38
C ASN A 340 5.38 -0.07 -24.17
N ASN A 341 5.90 1.01 -23.59
CA ASN A 341 7.24 1.02 -23.05
C ASN A 341 7.23 0.39 -21.64
N GLY A 342 8.17 -0.51 -21.36
CA GLY A 342 8.34 -1.09 -20.04
C GLY A 342 7.29 -2.10 -19.58
N GLY A 343 7.44 -2.51 -18.32
CA GLY A 343 6.60 -3.49 -17.65
C GLY A 343 5.61 -2.76 -16.74
N GLN A 344 4.34 -2.80 -17.12
CA GLN A 344 3.24 -2.27 -16.31
C GLN A 344 3.08 -3.07 -15.01
N GLY A 345 2.77 -2.38 -13.90
CA GLY A 345 2.44 -3.04 -12.65
C GLY A 345 1.20 -3.94 -12.77
N GLY A 346 1.17 -5.02 -11.99
CA GLY A 346 0.05 -5.96 -11.96
C GLY A 346 -1.23 -5.27 -11.50
N ALA A 347 -2.33 -5.55 -12.20
CA ALA A 347 -3.65 -4.99 -11.88
C ALA A 347 -4.19 -5.55 -10.56
N GLY A 348 -4.94 -4.73 -9.82
CA GLY A 348 -5.65 -5.18 -8.62
C GLY A 348 -6.67 -6.27 -8.93
N VAL A 349 -6.93 -7.13 -7.96
CA VAL A 349 -7.98 -8.17 -8.04
C VAL A 349 -9.10 -7.86 -7.08
N VAL A 350 -10.32 -8.33 -7.35
CA VAL A 350 -11.49 -8.00 -6.53
C VAL A 350 -11.87 -9.18 -5.65
N GLY A 351 -11.95 -8.96 -4.35
CA GLY A 351 -12.49 -9.94 -3.39
C GLY A 351 -13.85 -9.50 -2.86
N ILE A 352 -14.74 -10.47 -2.70
CA ILE A 352 -16.09 -10.29 -2.19
C ILE A 352 -16.32 -11.20 -0.97
N GLY A 353 -16.80 -10.61 0.13
CA GLY A 353 -17.22 -11.30 1.35
C GLY A 353 -18.63 -10.86 1.77
N MET A 354 -19.53 -11.80 2.01
CA MET A 354 -20.95 -11.53 2.20
C MET A 354 -21.61 -12.44 3.22
N ALA A 355 -22.37 -11.85 4.14
CA ALA A 355 -23.24 -12.56 5.06
C ALA A 355 -24.66 -12.03 4.89
N ILE A 356 -25.55 -12.86 4.37
CA ILE A 356 -26.97 -12.55 4.15
C ILE A 356 -27.80 -13.40 5.13
N THR A 357 -28.71 -12.77 5.84
CA THR A 357 -29.69 -13.44 6.72
C THR A 357 -31.06 -13.46 6.07
N TRP A 358 -31.96 -14.28 6.62
CA TRP A 358 -33.38 -14.28 6.24
C TRP A 358 -34.09 -12.94 6.53
N TYR A 359 -33.53 -12.10 7.42
CA TYR A 359 -34.02 -10.76 7.68
C TYR A 359 -33.67 -9.81 6.53
N ARG A 360 -34.68 -9.11 5.99
CA ARG A 360 -34.49 -8.11 4.94
C ARG A 360 -34.10 -6.72 5.49
N THR A 361 -33.24 -6.69 6.50
CA THR A 361 -32.79 -5.45 7.14
C THR A 361 -31.32 -5.25 6.89
N SER A 362 -30.92 -4.04 6.52
CA SER A 362 -29.54 -3.71 6.20
C SER A 362 -28.58 -3.98 7.38
N ASP A 363 -29.02 -3.79 8.62
CA ASP A 363 -28.16 -3.99 9.80
C ASP A 363 -27.76 -5.46 10.06
N LEU A 364 -28.52 -6.40 9.48
CA LEU A 364 -28.34 -7.86 9.63
C LEU A 364 -27.84 -8.53 8.34
N ASN A 365 -27.42 -7.74 7.37
CA ASN A 365 -26.78 -8.21 6.15
C ASN A 365 -25.48 -7.43 5.96
N GLN A 366 -24.38 -8.09 5.63
CA GLN A 366 -23.07 -7.45 5.55
C GLN A 366 -22.38 -7.84 4.26
N CYS A 367 -21.92 -6.85 3.50
CA CYS A 367 -21.20 -7.03 2.24
C CYS A 367 -19.91 -6.24 2.25
N SER A 368 -18.86 -6.89 1.78
CA SER A 368 -17.52 -6.34 1.68
C SER A 368 -16.97 -6.62 0.28
N ILE A 369 -16.63 -5.55 -0.45
CA ILE A 369 -15.98 -5.60 -1.76
C ILE A 369 -14.71 -4.75 -1.69
N LEU A 370 -13.57 -5.37 -1.96
CA LEU A 370 -12.28 -4.68 -2.03
C LEU A 370 -11.58 -5.00 -3.35
N HIS A 371 -11.19 -3.95 -4.07
CA HIS A 371 -10.19 -4.03 -5.13
C HIS A 371 -8.81 -3.96 -4.48
N GLY A 372 -8.02 -5.01 -4.64
CA GLY A 372 -6.72 -5.17 -4.00
C GLY A 372 -5.65 -4.24 -4.54
N SER A 373 -4.59 -4.08 -3.75
CA SER A 373 -3.48 -3.16 -4.02
C SER A 373 -2.67 -3.58 -5.25
N THR A 374 -2.16 -2.61 -6.00
CA THR A 374 -1.55 -2.88 -7.32
C THR A 374 -0.02 -2.76 -7.30
N GLY A 375 0.65 -3.33 -8.30
CA GLY A 375 2.12 -3.29 -8.42
C GLY A 375 2.65 -1.99 -9.03
N GLY A 376 3.94 -1.69 -8.81
CA GLY A 376 4.63 -0.54 -9.42
C GLY A 376 5.09 -0.80 -10.87
N GLY A 377 5.17 0.23 -11.70
CA GLY A 377 5.70 0.13 -13.07
C GLY A 377 7.24 0.10 -13.11
N GLY A 378 7.86 -0.49 -14.13
CA GLY A 378 9.34 -0.54 -14.21
C GLY A 378 9.91 -1.28 -15.42
N TYR A 379 11.22 -1.56 -15.37
CA TYR A 379 11.91 -2.51 -16.27
C TYR A 379 11.61 -3.97 -15.90
N GLY A 380 10.32 -4.27 -15.89
CA GLY A 380 9.68 -5.40 -15.22
C GLY A 380 8.72 -4.85 -14.17
N GLY A 381 7.42 -4.95 -14.42
CA GLY A 381 6.40 -4.42 -13.50
C GLY A 381 6.29 -5.28 -12.23
N GLY A 382 6.00 -4.68 -11.08
CA GLY A 382 5.72 -5.44 -9.86
C GLY A 382 4.36 -6.15 -9.91
N GLY A 383 4.21 -7.28 -9.22
CA GLY A 383 2.93 -7.99 -9.11
C GLY A 383 1.98 -7.35 -8.10
N SER A 384 0.68 -7.53 -8.29
CA SER A 384 -0.34 -7.06 -7.35
C SER A 384 -0.51 -7.98 -6.15
N ALA A 385 -1.16 -7.44 -5.12
CA ALA A 385 -1.52 -8.18 -3.93
C ALA A 385 -2.69 -9.15 -4.17
N SER A 386 -2.79 -10.14 -3.28
CA SER A 386 -3.98 -10.97 -3.16
C SER A 386 -5.10 -10.21 -2.44
N VAL A 387 -6.33 -10.68 -2.57
CA VAL A 387 -7.44 -10.30 -1.70
C VAL A 387 -7.96 -11.54 -0.98
N THR A 388 -8.05 -11.45 0.33
CA THR A 388 -8.55 -12.51 1.22
C THR A 388 -9.85 -12.02 1.84
N THR A 389 -10.86 -12.87 1.84
CA THR A 389 -12.18 -12.50 2.35
C THR A 389 -12.68 -13.52 3.36
N ALA A 390 -13.59 -13.05 4.21
CA ALA A 390 -14.31 -13.90 5.14
C ALA A 390 -15.74 -13.41 5.30
N ALA A 391 -16.64 -14.32 5.55
CA ALA A 391 -18.01 -14.04 5.97
C ALA A 391 -18.41 -15.03 7.05
N GLY A 392 -19.03 -14.53 8.11
CA GLY A 392 -19.39 -15.37 9.25
C GLY A 392 -20.45 -14.74 10.14
N TYR A 393 -20.82 -15.49 11.18
CA TYR A 393 -21.77 -15.04 12.20
C TYR A 393 -21.42 -15.59 13.57
N GLY A 394 -21.87 -14.90 14.62
CA GLY A 394 -21.76 -15.37 16.00
C GLY A 394 -22.68 -16.56 16.24
N ALA A 395 -22.14 -17.77 16.31
CA ALA A 395 -22.91 -19.01 16.41
C ALA A 395 -23.43 -19.29 17.83
N ASP A 396 -22.80 -18.68 18.83
CA ASP A 396 -23.18 -18.77 20.24
C ASP A 396 -24.02 -17.57 20.73
N GLN A 397 -24.44 -16.70 19.81
CA GLN A 397 -25.17 -15.48 20.11
C GLN A 397 -26.53 -15.45 19.44
N SER A 398 -27.55 -15.11 20.22
CA SER A 398 -28.93 -14.97 19.77
C SER A 398 -29.60 -13.82 20.51
N TYR A 399 -30.21 -12.90 19.76
CA TYR A 399 -30.90 -11.73 20.28
C TYR A 399 -32.28 -11.63 19.64
N ALA A 400 -33.29 -11.29 20.42
CA ALA A 400 -34.60 -11.00 19.88
C ALA A 400 -34.57 -9.72 19.03
N SER A 401 -35.26 -9.73 17.89
CA SER A 401 -35.65 -8.49 17.22
C SER A 401 -36.84 -7.87 17.96
N VAL A 402 -37.11 -6.58 17.73
CA VAL A 402 -38.30 -5.90 18.25
C VAL A 402 -39.20 -5.57 17.07
N THR A 403 -40.45 -6.02 17.10
CA THR A 403 -41.41 -5.78 16.00
C THR A 403 -42.37 -4.63 16.28
N GLY A 404 -42.43 -4.14 17.53
CA GLY A 404 -43.27 -3.02 17.93
C GLY A 404 -43.13 -2.68 19.41
N TRP A 405 -43.82 -1.63 19.84
CA TRP A 405 -43.91 -1.20 21.24
C TRP A 405 -45.39 -1.04 21.60
N VAL A 406 -45.89 -1.85 22.52
CA VAL A 406 -47.29 -1.84 22.97
C VAL A 406 -47.30 -1.90 24.49
N ASP A 407 -48.08 -1.00 25.10
CA ASP A 407 -48.30 -0.92 26.55
C ASP A 407 -47.02 -0.91 27.41
N GLY A 408 -46.02 -0.12 26.99
CA GLY A 408 -44.76 0.02 27.74
C GLY A 408 -43.75 -1.12 27.53
N ASN A 409 -44.09 -2.12 26.72
CA ASN A 409 -43.26 -3.30 26.49
C ASN A 409 -42.87 -3.43 25.01
N TYR A 410 -41.64 -3.89 24.77
CA TYR A 410 -41.19 -4.28 23.44
C TYR A 410 -41.82 -5.62 23.04
N ILE A 411 -42.38 -5.69 21.83
CA ILE A 411 -42.89 -6.95 21.27
C ILE A 411 -41.72 -7.71 20.65
N GLU A 412 -41.45 -8.90 21.18
CA GLU A 412 -40.41 -9.79 20.70
C GLU A 412 -40.71 -10.24 19.26
N GLY A 413 -39.73 -10.06 18.37
CA GLY A 413 -39.69 -10.60 17.02
C GLY A 413 -38.86 -11.88 16.95
N GLY A 414 -38.44 -12.27 15.74
CA GLY A 414 -37.55 -13.43 15.58
C GLY A 414 -36.13 -13.19 16.12
N TYR A 415 -35.39 -14.29 16.32
CA TYR A 415 -34.02 -14.28 16.82
C TYR A 415 -32.96 -14.07 15.73
N TRP A 416 -31.95 -13.25 16.03
CA TRP A 416 -30.85 -12.95 15.14
C TRP A 416 -29.48 -13.06 15.84
N SER A 417 -28.44 -13.25 15.05
CA SER A 417 -27.04 -13.28 15.50
C SER A 417 -26.23 -12.22 14.75
N PRO A 418 -25.21 -11.60 15.35
CA PRO A 418 -24.35 -10.66 14.63
C PRO A 418 -23.68 -11.36 13.45
N VAL A 419 -23.70 -10.71 12.29
CA VAL A 419 -23.02 -11.14 11.07
C VAL A 419 -21.88 -10.19 10.75
N GLY A 420 -20.94 -10.64 9.92
CA GLY A 420 -19.86 -9.81 9.43
C GLY A 420 -19.21 -10.38 8.19
N SER A 421 -18.63 -9.48 7.41
CA SER A 421 -17.78 -9.78 6.29
C SER A 421 -16.54 -8.90 6.27
N ALA A 422 -15.49 -9.41 5.64
CA ALA A 422 -14.23 -8.71 5.45
C ALA A 422 -13.64 -9.02 4.07
N ALA A 423 -12.93 -8.05 3.52
CA ALA A 423 -12.11 -8.19 2.33
C ALA A 423 -10.81 -7.40 2.55
N PHE A 424 -9.68 -8.10 2.69
CA PHE A 424 -8.37 -7.54 3.01
C PHE A 424 -7.37 -7.88 1.91
N SER A 425 -6.50 -6.93 1.58
CA SER A 425 -5.47 -7.08 0.57
C SER A 425 -4.08 -6.84 1.16
N GLY A 426 -3.11 -7.66 0.74
CA GLY A 426 -1.69 -7.42 0.97
C GLY A 426 -1.21 -6.19 0.19
N ALA A 427 0.10 -5.98 0.13
CA ALA A 427 0.67 -4.88 -0.64
C ALA A 427 1.24 -5.32 -2.00
N GLY A 428 1.29 -4.41 -2.97
CA GLY A 428 1.88 -4.66 -4.29
C GLY A 428 3.41 -4.66 -4.26
N GLY A 429 4.03 -5.38 -5.18
CA GLY A 429 5.48 -5.36 -5.39
C GLY A 429 5.96 -4.11 -6.14
N GLY A 430 7.23 -3.74 -5.95
CA GLY A 430 7.87 -2.65 -6.65
C GLY A 430 8.27 -3.01 -8.09
N GLY A 431 8.37 -2.00 -8.95
CA GLY A 431 8.88 -2.16 -10.31
C GLY A 431 10.41 -2.29 -10.34
N GLY A 432 10.90 -3.06 -11.31
CA GLY A 432 12.34 -3.20 -11.60
C GLY A 432 12.93 -1.93 -12.22
N SER A 433 14.25 -1.80 -12.12
CA SER A 433 15.01 -0.65 -12.64
C SER A 433 16.09 -1.10 -13.61
N TYR A 434 16.62 -0.16 -14.39
CA TYR A 434 17.60 -0.42 -15.44
C TYR A 434 18.56 0.73 -15.61
N VAL A 435 19.80 0.42 -15.96
CA VAL A 435 20.78 1.35 -16.49
C VAL A 435 21.54 0.66 -17.61
N ASP A 436 21.75 1.36 -18.72
CA ASP A 436 22.67 0.95 -19.77
C ASP A 436 24.12 1.29 -19.36
N THR A 437 24.82 0.32 -18.77
CA THR A 437 26.20 0.49 -18.31
C THR A 437 27.21 0.64 -19.45
N SER A 438 26.81 0.45 -20.71
CA SER A 438 27.70 0.72 -21.86
C SER A 438 27.77 2.22 -22.20
N ARG A 439 26.77 3.00 -21.75
CA ARG A 439 26.67 4.44 -21.98
C ARG A 439 26.75 5.27 -20.71
N VAL A 440 26.33 4.70 -19.58
CA VAL A 440 26.27 5.37 -18.28
C VAL A 440 27.31 4.77 -17.34
N TYR A 441 28.32 5.57 -17.00
CA TYR A 441 29.34 5.23 -16.01
C TYR A 441 28.98 5.80 -14.63
N ASP A 442 29.69 5.32 -13.59
CA ASP A 442 29.44 5.68 -12.17
C ASP A 442 27.97 5.54 -11.76
N SER A 443 27.30 4.53 -12.32
CA SER A 443 25.88 4.32 -12.11
C SER A 443 25.57 3.54 -10.84
N ASN A 444 24.44 3.86 -10.23
CA ASN A 444 23.93 3.15 -9.06
C ASN A 444 22.40 3.10 -9.07
N ILE A 445 21.85 2.02 -8.52
CA ILE A 445 20.41 1.84 -8.32
C ILE A 445 20.19 1.48 -6.85
N THR A 446 19.39 2.29 -6.16
CA THR A 446 19.06 2.12 -4.75
C THR A 446 17.58 2.36 -4.50
N THR A 447 17.11 2.07 -3.29
CA THR A 447 15.78 2.45 -2.84
C THR A 447 15.70 3.96 -2.62
N GLY A 448 14.68 4.61 -3.18
CA GLY A 448 14.45 6.04 -3.01
C GLY A 448 13.94 6.41 -1.62
N SER A 449 14.07 7.69 -1.25
CA SER A 449 13.58 8.22 0.03
C SER A 449 12.13 8.70 -0.01
N ASN A 450 11.46 8.60 -1.17
CA ASN A 450 10.11 9.09 -1.39
C ASN A 450 9.05 8.04 -1.04
N ILE A 451 8.94 7.69 0.24
CA ILE A 451 7.90 6.78 0.73
C ILE A 451 6.51 7.41 0.51
N GLY A 452 5.51 6.58 0.19
CA GLY A 452 4.13 7.01 0.00
C GLY A 452 3.54 7.69 1.25
N LYS A 453 2.63 8.64 1.02
CA LYS A 453 1.97 9.41 2.10
C LYS A 453 0.46 9.27 2.04
N PRO A 454 -0.24 9.15 3.18
CA PRO A 454 -1.70 9.08 3.20
C PRO A 454 -2.34 10.26 2.46
N GLY A 455 -3.16 9.97 1.45
CA GLY A 455 -3.99 10.97 0.75
C GLY A 455 -3.24 11.86 -0.22
N MET A 456 -1.95 11.63 -0.40
CA MET A 456 -1.10 12.41 -1.30
C MET A 456 -0.37 11.49 -2.26
N ARG A 457 -0.24 11.93 -3.51
CA ARG A 457 0.69 11.33 -4.45
C ARG A 457 2.09 11.84 -4.16
N VAL A 458 3.06 10.93 -4.18
CA VAL A 458 4.47 11.28 -4.08
C VAL A 458 5.12 10.92 -5.41
N ASN A 459 5.33 11.94 -6.23
CA ASN A 459 5.81 11.79 -7.60
C ASN A 459 7.30 11.44 -7.65
N GLY A 460 7.74 11.02 -8.83
CA GLY A 460 9.15 10.93 -9.15
C GLY A 460 9.80 12.31 -9.25
N ALA A 461 11.11 12.32 -9.39
CA ALA A 461 11.90 13.53 -9.53
C ALA A 461 13.13 13.27 -10.41
N ALA A 462 13.70 14.31 -11.00
CA ALA A 462 14.95 14.23 -11.71
C ALA A 462 15.77 15.50 -11.48
N THR A 463 17.08 15.35 -11.40
CA THR A 463 18.04 16.47 -11.38
C THR A 463 19.22 16.11 -12.24
N ALA A 464 19.81 17.09 -12.92
CA ALA A 464 21.03 16.90 -13.68
C ALA A 464 22.02 18.04 -13.44
N VAL A 465 23.30 17.69 -13.40
CA VAL A 465 24.44 18.61 -13.34
C VAL A 465 25.23 18.40 -14.63
N VAL A 466 25.51 19.49 -15.33
CA VAL A 466 26.13 19.46 -16.64
C VAL A 466 27.45 20.22 -16.69
N CYS A 467 28.24 19.80 -17.66
CA CYS A 467 29.61 20.22 -17.92
C CYS A 467 29.68 20.69 -19.38
N ARG A 468 30.06 21.96 -19.62
CA ARG A 468 30.05 22.59 -20.95
C ARG A 468 31.46 22.85 -21.47
N ASN A 469 31.60 22.82 -22.80
CA ASN A 469 32.83 23.23 -23.48
C ASN A 469 32.68 24.62 -24.13
N PHE A 470 33.46 25.60 -23.65
CA PHE A 470 33.39 27.00 -24.08
C PHE A 470 34.26 27.31 -25.31
N THR A 471 35.02 26.35 -25.86
CA THR A 471 35.84 26.63 -27.06
C THR A 471 35.05 26.78 -28.36
N ALA A 472 33.77 26.41 -28.40
CA ALA A 472 32.91 26.58 -29.59
C ALA A 472 32.45 28.03 -29.81
N ASP A 473 32.36 28.85 -28.76
CA ASP A 473 31.84 30.23 -28.84
C ASP A 473 32.86 31.27 -29.34
N LYS A 474 34.12 30.88 -29.60
CA LYS A 474 35.17 31.80 -30.07
C LYS A 474 35.28 31.92 -31.60
N LYS A 475 34.43 31.26 -32.39
CA LYS A 475 34.48 31.32 -33.87
C LYS A 475 33.43 32.22 -34.53
N THR A 476 32.66 32.97 -33.76
CA THR A 476 31.69 33.96 -34.27
C THR A 476 31.90 35.32 -33.59
N LYS A 477 32.97 36.01 -33.97
CA LYS A 477 33.07 37.47 -33.87
C LYS A 477 33.71 38.03 -35.11
#